data_AF-A0A399YRV9-F1
#
_entry.id   AF-A0A399YRV9-F1
#
_cell.length_a   1.000
_cell.length_b   1.000
_cell.length_c   1.000
_cell.angle_alpha   90.00
_cell.angle_beta   90.00
_cell.angle_gamma   90.00
#
_symmetry.space_group_name_H-M   'P 1'
#
loop_
_entity.id
_entity.type
_entity.pdbx_description
1 polymer ?
#
loop_
_entity_poly.entity_id
_entity_poly.type
_entity_poly.pdbx_seq_one_letter_code
_entity_poly.pdbx_strand_id
1 'polypeptide(L)' 'WRQPEGMPTGDIFALAQAEDGRAVFAAVAGQIWYWNVDDVGLNWSRLGNLSFPVIDLTVAGDYLYATTTNFGIWRWPLH' A
#
# COMPACT_ATOMS: atom_id res chain seq x y z
N TRP A 1 5.19 -19.88 4.94
CA TRP A 1 5.20 -18.63 4.16
C TRP A 1 4.46 -18.87 2.86
N ARG A 2 3.51 -18.00 2.51
CA ARG A 2 2.77 -18.05 1.23
C ARG A 2 2.75 -16.64 0.65
N GLN A 3 3.20 -16.49 -0.60
CA GLN A 3 3.10 -15.23 -1.32
C GLN A 3 1.70 -15.13 -1.95
N PRO A 4 0.96 -14.02 -1.77
CA PRO A 4 -0.26 -13.78 -2.55
C PRO A 4 0.08 -13.69 -4.04
N GLU A 5 -0.77 -14.25 -4.91
CA GLU A 5 -0.60 -14.12 -6.36
C GLU A 5 -0.86 -12.67 -6.82
N GLY A 6 -0.62 -12.36 -8.09
CA GLY A 6 -0.92 -11.03 -8.66
C GLY A 6 -0.12 -9.86 -8.04
N MET A 7 0.94 -10.16 -7.30
CA MET A 7 1.77 -9.14 -6.67
C MET A 7 2.35 -8.18 -7.73
N PRO A 8 2.28 -6.87 -7.51
CA PRO A 8 2.90 -5.91 -8.42
C PRO A 8 4.39 -6.20 -8.60
N THR A 9 4.86 -6.10 -9.84
CA THR A 9 6.26 -6.34 -10.20
C THR A 9 7.13 -5.17 -9.76
N GLY A 10 8.22 -5.47 -9.04
CA GLY A 10 9.19 -4.47 -8.56
C GLY A 10 9.53 -4.64 -7.07
N ASP A 11 10.47 -3.83 -6.59
CA ASP A 11 10.87 -3.83 -5.18
C ASP A 11 9.75 -3.24 -4.31
N ILE A 12 9.33 -3.98 -3.28
CA ILE A 12 8.47 -3.43 -2.21
C ILE A 12 9.37 -2.67 -1.24
N PHE A 13 9.09 -1.38 -1.06
CA PHE A 13 9.84 -0.52 -0.15
C PHE A 13 9.20 -0.39 1.23
N ALA A 14 7.86 -0.49 1.32
CA ALA A 14 7.12 -0.33 2.58
C ALA A 14 5.79 -1.08 2.56
N LEU A 15 5.29 -1.42 3.75
CA LEU A 15 4.00 -2.07 3.98
C LEU A 15 3.26 -1.38 5.13
N ALA A 16 1.93 -1.36 5.07
CA ALA A 16 1.07 -0.98 6.20
C ALA A 16 -0.18 -1.86 6.21
N GLN A 17 -0.78 -2.08 7.39
CA GLN A 17 -2.05 -2.80 7.53
C GLN A 17 -3.14 -1.84 7.99
N ALA A 18 -4.34 -1.96 7.45
CA ALA A 18 -5.51 -1.28 7.97
C ALA A 18 -5.80 -1.72 9.42
N GLU A 19 -6.38 -0.84 10.24
CA GLU A 19 -6.65 -1.12 11.65
C GLU A 19 -7.65 -2.28 11.84
N ASP A 20 -8.56 -2.49 10.89
CA ASP A 20 -9.49 -3.63 10.88
C ASP A 20 -8.84 -4.97 10.50
N GLY A 21 -7.57 -4.94 10.08
CA GLY A 21 -6.79 -6.09 9.67
C GLY A 21 -7.15 -6.66 8.28
N ARG A 22 -8.11 -6.06 7.57
CA ARG A 22 -8.68 -6.61 6.33
C ARG A 22 -8.00 -6.13 5.06
N ALA A 23 -7.19 -5.09 5.15
CA ALA A 23 -6.39 -4.61 4.02
C ALA A 23 -4.90 -4.50 4.38
N VAL A 24 -4.05 -4.93 3.45
CA VAL A 24 -2.60 -4.69 3.49
C VAL A 24 -2.24 -3.80 2.31
N PHE A 25 -1.51 -2.72 2.58
CA PHE A 25 -0.99 -1.79 1.60
C PHE A 25 0.48 -2.07 1.34
N ALA A 26 0.91 -1.92 0.08
CA ALA A 26 2.30 -2.06 -0.34
C ALA A 26 2.72 -0.91 -1.25
N ALA A 27 3.90 -0.36 -0.96
CA ALA A 27 4.57 0.61 -1.79
C ALA A 27 5.54 -0.09 -2.75
N VAL A 28 5.30 0.06 -4.06
CA VAL A 28 6.19 -0.41 -5.13
C VAL A 28 6.61 0.79 -5.96
N ALA A 29 7.85 1.24 -5.76
CA ALA A 29 8.31 2.55 -6.23
C ALA A 29 7.31 3.67 -5.85
N GLY A 30 6.76 4.40 -6.83
CA GLY A 30 5.74 5.44 -6.58
C GLY A 30 4.31 4.93 -6.52
N GLN A 31 4.09 3.62 -6.70
CA GLN A 31 2.75 3.03 -6.73
C GLN A 31 2.37 2.52 -5.35
N ILE A 32 1.12 2.76 -4.96
CA ILE A 32 0.54 2.17 -3.76
C ILE A 32 -0.49 1.15 -4.22
N TRP A 33 -0.34 -0.07 -3.72
CA TRP A 33 -1.22 -1.19 -3.97
C TRP A 33 -1.86 -1.64 -2.67
N TYR A 34 -3.02 -2.28 -2.75
CA TYR A 34 -3.65 -2.90 -1.59
C TYR A 34 -4.14 -4.30 -1.93
N TRP A 35 -4.13 -5.17 -0.93
CA TRP A 35 -4.69 -6.51 -0.95
C TRP A 35 -5.74 -6.63 0.15
N ASN A 36 -6.95 -7.06 -0.22
CA ASN A 36 -7.99 -7.37 0.75
C ASN A 36 -7.84 -8.85 1.19
N VAL A 37 -7.68 -9.05 2.50
CA VAL A 37 -7.42 -10.36 3.11
C VAL A 37 -8.62 -11.31 2.98
N ASP A 38 -9.84 -10.75 2.90
CA ASP A 38 -11.07 -11.53 2.75
C ASP A 38 -11.33 -11.94 1.28
N ASP A 39 -10.65 -11.30 0.33
CA ASP A 39 -10.73 -11.69 -1.07
C ASP A 39 -9.85 -12.93 -1.30
N VAL A 40 -10.50 -14.09 -1.20
CA VAL A 40 -9.89 -15.42 -1.43
C VAL A 40 -9.38 -15.56 -2.87
N GLY A 41 -9.58 -14.55 -3.73
CA GLY A 41 -9.05 -14.41 -5.08
C GLY A 41 -7.89 -13.43 -5.22
N LEU A 42 -6.89 -13.46 -4.33
CA LEU A 42 -5.46 -13.12 -4.55
C LEU A 42 -5.06 -11.83 -5.30
N ASN A 43 -5.95 -10.90 -5.64
CA ASN A 43 -5.59 -9.81 -6.54
C ASN A 43 -5.21 -8.56 -5.75
N TRP A 44 -3.96 -8.14 -5.91
CA TRP A 44 -3.55 -6.79 -5.55
C TRP A 44 -4.24 -5.78 -6.48
N SER A 45 -4.80 -4.74 -5.90
CA SER A 45 -5.42 -3.64 -6.63
C SER A 45 -4.62 -2.37 -6.41
N ARG A 46 -4.41 -1.60 -7.48
CA ARG A 46 -3.67 -0.34 -7.38
C ARG A 46 -4.55 0.73 -6.76
N LEU A 47 -4.11 1.26 -5.62
CA LEU A 47 -4.78 2.35 -4.92
C LEU A 47 -4.47 3.71 -5.57
N GLY A 48 -3.19 3.93 -5.90
CA GLY A 48 -2.75 5.23 -6.39
C GLY A 48 -1.33 5.27 -6.92
N ASN A 49 -0.96 6.44 -7.44
CA ASN A 49 0.36 6.71 -7.98
C ASN A 49 0.86 8.08 -7.53
N LEU A 50 2.04 8.10 -6.94
CA LEU A 50 2.76 9.33 -6.63
C LEU A 50 3.90 9.50 -7.63
N SER A 51 4.29 10.76 -7.87
CA SER A 51 5.36 11.09 -8.83
C SER A 51 6.75 10.66 -8.38
N PHE A 52 6.91 10.29 -7.11
CA PHE A 52 8.19 9.93 -6.49
C PHE A 52 8.06 8.63 -5.73
N PRO A 53 9.15 7.84 -5.62
CA PRO A 53 9.15 6.62 -4.83
C PRO A 53 8.68 6.85 -3.39
N VAL A 54 7.81 5.97 -2.93
CA VAL A 54 7.34 5.89 -1.55
C VAL A 54 8.39 5.16 -0.73
N ILE A 55 8.78 5.75 0.40
CA ILE A 55 9.81 5.21 1.29
C ILE A 55 9.21 4.64 2.59
N ASP A 56 8.02 5.10 2.97
CA ASP A 56 7.32 4.59 4.15
C ASP A 56 5.80 4.72 3.99
N LEU A 57 5.08 3.82 4.66
CA LEU A 57 3.63 3.78 4.75
C LEU A 57 3.21 3.59 6.20
N THR A 58 2.19 4.33 6.63
CA THR A 58 1.57 4.11 7.94
C THR A 58 0.07 4.35 7.87
N VAL A 59 -0.71 3.57 8.61
CA VAL A 59 -2.15 3.81 8.78
C VAL A 59 -2.37 4.41 10.15
N ALA A 60 -3.20 5.45 10.22
CA ALA A 60 -3.66 6.03 11.47
C ALA A 60 -5.12 6.49 11.32
N GLY A 61 -6.02 5.82 12.04
CA GLY A 61 -7.46 5.97 11.86
C GLY A 61 -7.86 5.66 10.42
N ASP A 62 -8.68 6.53 9.84
CA ASP A 62 -9.25 6.35 8.50
C ASP A 62 -8.33 6.80 7.36
N TYR A 63 -7.02 6.93 7.60
CA TYR A 63 -6.06 7.42 6.62
C TYR A 63 -4.85 6.51 6.49
N LEU A 64 -4.46 6.27 5.24
CA LEU A 64 -3.13 5.82 4.87
C LEU A 64 -2.24 7.04 4.59
N TYR A 65 -1.09 7.11 5.24
CA TYR A 65 -0.07 8.10 4.99
C TYR A 65 1.10 7.49 4.22
N ALA A 66 1.67 8.26 3.32
CA ALA A 66 2.84 7.88 2.54
C ALA A 66 3.87 9.00 2.54
N THR A 67 5.13 8.66 2.80
CA THR A 67 6.25 9.59 2.61
C THR A 67 7.00 9.25 1.33
N THR A 68 7.52 10.27 0.64
CA THR A 68 8.20 10.09 -0.65
C THR A 68 9.63 10.66 -0.64
N THR A 69 10.49 10.18 -1.54
CA THR A 69 11.91 10.59 -1.62
C THR A 69 12.14 12.07 -1.88
N ASN A 70 11.14 12.80 -2.39
CA ASN A 70 11.18 14.25 -2.57
C ASN A 70 10.71 15.04 -1.34
N PHE A 71 10.71 14.42 -0.15
CA PHE A 71 10.27 15.03 1.11
C PHE A 71 8.75 15.32 1.19
N GLY A 72 7.95 14.69 0.33
CA GLY A 72 6.50 14.80 0.35
C GLY A 72 5.85 13.91 1.41
N ILE A 73 4.74 14.38 1.99
CA ILE A 73 3.84 13.59 2.84
C ILE A 73 2.45 13.63 2.20
N TRP A 74 1.91 12.46 1.93
CA TRP A 74 0.62 12.27 1.28
C TRP A 74 -0.31 11.51 2.21
N ARG A 75 -1.61 11.73 2.07
CA ARG A 75 -2.63 10.96 2.77
C ARG A 75 -3.73 10.51 1.83
N TRP A 76 -4.28 9.33 2.08
CA TRP A 76 -5.38 8.73 1.34
C TRP A 76 -6.47 8.29 2.32
N PRO A 77 -7.74 8.70 2.13
CA PRO A 77 -8.85 8.27 2.97
C PRO A 77 -9.25 6.81 2.69
N LEU A 78 -9.53 6.03 3.73
CA LEU A 78 -9.86 4.59 3.64
C LEU A 78 -11.37 4.30 3.63
N HIS A 79 -12.21 5.33 3.48
CA HIS A 79 -13.68 5.23 3.46
C HIS A 79 -14.25 4.75 2.12
#